data_AF-A0A830I4Q0-F1
#
_entry.id   AF-A0A830I4Q0-F1
#
_cell.length_a   1.000
_cell.length_b   1.000
_cell.length_c   1.000
_cell.angle_alpha   90.00
_cell.angle_beta   90.00
_cell.angle_gamma   90.00
#
_symmetry.space_group_name_H-M   'P 1'
#
loop_
_entity.id
_entity.type
_entity.pdbx_description
1 polymer ?
#
loop_
_entity_poly.entity_id
_entity_poly.type
_entity_poly.pdbx_seq_one_letter_code
_entity_poly.pdbx_strand_id
1 'polypeptide(L)'
;MDAEGGTAGRFAIAYRNLRTKEAGVRLCAIVTDRPASLAQEESGGASETGGDSTEKAGPVERVSFGAEALLPTSGRVLTYLLITAVTPSRLVAAYADAREGNLCMVDYTGGVASVSQSQRFVAGKPLSLSISAFGFGGALVAYYTSNPWRAVVLRAEARGVGRGTGGSGSTVGKSAGAVVGLKATATSNSAAAAAAAGAKPGGGDVGSTHGALELSESIISPYYSTHTDIASLHGMTFLAVYYDGSNGDAGTCTVGSIGRGVGVAMTDAEEGQSVSVVFSGVSSGHEGLEVGTCYFATADGSLTSSSTRYPVGLAISNSELLLDKCS
;
A
#
# COMPACT_ATOMS: atom_id res chain seq x y z
N MET A 1 -7.58 -1.96 -20.42
CA MET A 1 -6.69 -1.03 -21.18
C MET A 1 -6.10 -1.92 -22.25
N ASP A 2 -6.90 -2.16 -23.27
CA ASP A 2 -6.72 -3.31 -24.14
C ASP A 2 -6.08 -2.76 -25.40
N ALA A 3 -4.75 -2.73 -25.39
CA ALA A 3 -3.98 -2.39 -26.57
C ALA A 3 -3.90 -3.64 -27.44
N GLU A 4 -4.45 -3.58 -28.64
CA GLU A 4 -4.34 -4.58 -29.70
C GLU A 4 -2.89 -4.77 -30.23
N GLY A 5 -1.88 -4.34 -29.47
CA GLY A 5 -0.47 -4.63 -29.69
C GLY A 5 0.09 -5.31 -28.44
N GLY A 6 0.58 -6.53 -28.58
CA GLY A 6 1.08 -7.39 -27.50
C GLY A 6 2.09 -6.66 -26.62
N THR A 7 1.64 -6.10 -25.50
CA THR A 7 2.51 -5.47 -24.51
C THR A 7 3.01 -6.59 -23.60
N ALA A 8 4.28 -6.98 -23.73
CA ALA A 8 4.84 -8.13 -23.03
C ALA A 8 5.03 -7.89 -21.52
N GLY A 9 5.07 -6.63 -21.08
CA GLY A 9 5.14 -6.28 -19.68
C GLY A 9 5.15 -4.78 -19.43
N ARG A 10 4.85 -4.37 -18.19
CA ARG A 10 4.98 -2.99 -17.71
C ARG A 10 5.82 -2.98 -16.45
N PHE A 11 6.65 -1.96 -16.30
CA PHE A 11 7.44 -1.73 -15.10
C PHE A 11 7.56 -0.24 -14.84
N ALA A 12 7.94 0.15 -13.63
CA ALA A 12 8.20 1.54 -13.30
C ALA A 12 9.66 1.71 -12.92
N ILE A 13 10.22 2.85 -13.27
CA ILE A 13 11.55 3.28 -12.84
C ILE A 13 11.43 4.52 -11.97
N ALA A 14 12.11 4.52 -10.84
CA ALA A 14 12.34 5.73 -10.07
C ALA A 14 13.76 6.21 -10.34
N TYR A 15 13.93 7.51 -10.54
CA TYR A 15 15.24 8.08 -10.81
C TYR A 15 15.40 9.44 -10.17
N ARG A 16 16.67 9.86 -10.09
CA ARG A 16 17.07 11.19 -9.73
C ARG A 16 17.85 11.80 -10.87
N ASN A 17 17.41 12.96 -11.34
CA ASN A 17 18.15 13.74 -12.30
C ASN A 17 19.27 14.49 -11.58
N LEU A 18 20.52 14.11 -11.81
CA LEU A 18 21.67 14.74 -11.14
C LEU A 18 21.89 16.20 -11.55
N ARG A 19 21.40 16.61 -12.73
CA ARG A 19 21.53 17.98 -13.24
C ARG A 19 20.49 18.90 -12.63
N THR A 20 19.21 18.51 -12.67
CA THR A 20 18.11 19.34 -12.13
C THR A 20 17.89 19.12 -10.64
N LYS A 21 18.48 18.06 -10.06
CA LYS A 21 18.28 17.56 -8.69
C LYS A 21 16.86 17.08 -8.42
N GLU A 22 16.00 17.02 -9.44
CA GLU A 22 14.64 16.49 -9.33
C GLU A 22 14.67 14.97 -9.22
N ALA A 23 13.60 14.42 -8.65
CA ALA A 23 13.33 12.99 -8.69
C ALA A 23 12.00 12.75 -9.37
N GLY A 24 11.88 11.62 -10.04
CA GLY A 24 10.67 11.27 -10.78
C GLY A 24 10.46 9.77 -10.82
N VAL A 25 9.23 9.39 -11.16
CA VAL A 25 8.84 8.02 -11.47
C VAL A 25 8.29 7.99 -12.88
N ARG A 26 8.76 7.03 -13.68
CA ARG A 26 8.32 6.87 -15.06
C ARG A 26 7.80 5.45 -15.29
N LEU A 27 6.64 5.35 -15.94
CA LEU A 27 6.10 4.07 -16.37
C LEU A 27 6.75 3.67 -17.69
N CYS A 28 7.19 2.42 -17.78
CA CYS A 28 7.82 1.83 -18.95
C CYS A 28 7.02 0.60 -19.38
N ALA A 29 7.05 0.30 -20.68
CA ALA A 29 6.47 -0.91 -21.25
C ALA A 29 7.52 -1.65 -22.09
N ILE A 30 7.47 -2.98 -22.06
CA ILE A 30 8.18 -3.81 -23.02
C ILE A 30 7.24 -4.03 -24.19
N VAL A 31 7.65 -3.52 -25.35
CA VAL A 31 6.92 -3.62 -26.61
C VAL A 31 7.65 -4.63 -27.47
N THR A 32 6.92 -5.63 -27.95
CA THR A 32 7.45 -6.60 -28.90
C THR A 32 7.08 -6.14 -30.30
N ASP A 33 8.05 -5.61 -31.03
CA ASP A 33 7.81 -5.21 -32.42
C ASP A 33 7.70 -6.49 -33.27
N ARG A 34 6.50 -6.75 -33.79
CA ARG A 34 6.32 -7.81 -34.78
C ARG A 34 6.99 -7.33 -36.07
N PRO A 35 8.00 -8.04 -36.61
CA PRO A 35 8.68 -7.59 -37.82
C PRO A 35 7.64 -7.47 -38.95
N ALA A 36 7.61 -6.31 -39.62
CA ALA A 36 6.63 -5.98 -40.65
C ALA A 36 6.57 -7.01 -41.80
N SER A 37 7.66 -7.76 -42.00
CA SER A 37 7.75 -8.83 -43.00
C SER A 37 6.80 -10.00 -42.75
N LEU A 38 6.33 -10.24 -41.52
CA LEU A 38 5.37 -11.30 -41.23
C LEU A 38 3.90 -10.91 -41.47
N ALA A 39 3.62 -9.64 -41.78
CA ALA A 39 2.25 -9.18 -42.05
C ALA A 39 1.83 -9.36 -43.52
N GLN A 40 2.75 -9.69 -44.44
CA GLN A 40 2.49 -9.76 -45.88
C GLN A 40 2.32 -11.19 -46.43
N GLU A 41 2.62 -12.25 -45.68
CA GLU A 41 2.52 -13.63 -46.20
C GLU A 41 1.13 -14.28 -46.07
N GLU A 42 0.16 -13.66 -45.37
CA GLU A 42 -1.19 -14.25 -45.24
C GLU A 42 -2.11 -14.01 -46.45
N SER A 43 -1.68 -13.28 -47.49
CA SER A 43 -2.58 -12.89 -48.60
C SER A 43 -2.26 -13.43 -50.00
N GLY A 44 -1.31 -14.35 -50.21
CA GLY A 44 -1.05 -14.78 -51.59
C GLY A 44 -0.19 -16.01 -51.83
N GLY A 45 -0.83 -17.05 -52.36
CA GLY A 45 -0.36 -17.80 -53.53
C GLY A 45 0.87 -18.69 -53.38
N ALA A 46 0.63 -20.00 -53.42
CA ALA A 46 1.65 -21.04 -53.52
C ALA A 46 2.63 -20.78 -54.68
N SER A 47 3.90 -20.52 -54.35
CA SER A 47 5.03 -20.56 -55.28
C SER A 47 6.14 -21.37 -54.64
N GLU A 48 6.25 -22.64 -55.03
CA GLU A 48 7.39 -23.49 -54.73
C GLU A 48 8.59 -23.03 -55.57
N THR A 49 9.64 -22.49 -54.95
CA THR A 49 11.03 -22.64 -55.45
C THR A 49 12.06 -22.05 -54.48
N GLY A 50 13.11 -22.83 -54.21
CA GLY A 50 14.46 -22.32 -53.93
C GLY A 50 14.75 -21.95 -52.48
N GLY A 51 15.42 -22.86 -51.77
CA GLY A 51 15.87 -22.64 -50.39
C GLY A 51 16.99 -21.62 -50.28
N ASP A 52 16.73 -20.57 -49.53
CA ASP A 52 17.75 -19.77 -48.86
C ASP A 52 17.35 -19.64 -47.39
N SER A 53 18.14 -20.24 -46.50
CA SER A 53 17.91 -20.25 -45.05
C SER A 53 18.26 -18.88 -44.49
N THR A 54 17.42 -17.89 -44.76
CA THR A 54 17.47 -16.62 -44.07
C THR A 54 17.06 -16.87 -42.62
N GLU A 55 18.03 -16.72 -41.72
CA GLU A 55 17.86 -16.80 -40.29
C GLU A 55 16.72 -15.85 -39.88
N LYS A 56 15.54 -16.41 -39.57
CA LYS A 56 14.36 -15.61 -39.20
C LYS A 56 14.70 -14.85 -37.93
N ALA A 57 14.98 -13.54 -38.08
CA ALA A 57 15.19 -12.66 -36.96
C ALA A 57 13.99 -12.77 -36.01
N GLY A 58 14.26 -13.17 -34.77
CA GLY A 58 13.25 -13.27 -33.73
C GLY A 58 12.61 -11.91 -33.41
N PRO A 59 11.50 -11.90 -32.67
CA PRO A 59 10.86 -10.66 -32.24
C PRO A 59 11.87 -9.76 -31.49
N VAL A 60 11.89 -8.48 -31.84
CA VAL A 60 12.75 -7.48 -31.19
C VAL A 60 11.95 -6.84 -30.05
N GLU A 61 12.40 -7.04 -28.83
CA GLU A 61 11.85 -6.36 -27.66
C GLU A 61 12.47 -4.96 -27.51
N ARG A 62 11.62 -3.96 -27.29
CA ARG A 62 12.02 -2.57 -27.04
C ARG A 62 11.35 -2.05 -25.79
N VAL A 63 12.05 -1.19 -25.06
CA VAL A 63 11.47 -0.46 -23.93
C VAL A 63 10.85 0.84 -24.45
N SER A 64 9.55 1.02 -24.24
CA SER A 64 8.88 2.29 -24.44
C SER A 64 8.81 3.05 -23.11
N PHE A 65 9.08 4.35 -23.18
CA PHE A 65 9.02 5.26 -22.03
C PHE A 65 7.68 6.00 -22.08
N GLY A 66 6.86 5.78 -21.06
CA GLY A 66 5.55 6.41 -20.90
C GLY A 66 5.60 7.63 -19.99
N ALA A 67 4.47 7.87 -19.32
CA ALA A 67 4.24 9.02 -18.46
C ALA A 67 5.28 9.17 -17.34
N GLU A 68 5.70 10.41 -17.13
CA GLU A 68 6.59 10.83 -16.04
C GLU A 68 5.80 11.59 -14.98
N ALA A 69 6.06 11.26 -13.72
CA ALA A 69 5.56 11.96 -12.54
C ALA A 69 6.75 12.48 -11.73
N LEU A 70 6.87 13.80 -11.60
CA LEU A 70 7.88 14.42 -10.76
C LEU A 70 7.48 14.31 -9.29
N LEU A 71 8.40 13.86 -8.44
CA LEU A 71 8.19 13.73 -7.02
C LEU A 71 8.36 15.09 -6.33
N PRO A 72 7.52 15.43 -5.34
CA PRO A 72 7.60 16.67 -4.56
C PRO A 72 8.79 16.64 -3.60
N THR A 73 9.99 16.79 -4.14
CA THR A 73 11.25 16.82 -3.39
C THR A 73 11.64 18.25 -3.02
N SER A 74 12.38 18.39 -1.93
CA SER A 74 12.89 19.67 -1.43
C SER A 74 14.06 20.24 -2.25
N GLY A 75 14.40 19.64 -3.41
CA GLY A 75 15.59 19.96 -4.22
C GLY A 75 16.91 19.47 -3.62
N ARG A 76 16.86 18.75 -2.50
CA ARG A 76 18.03 18.22 -1.78
C ARG A 76 18.54 16.92 -2.38
N VAL A 77 19.75 16.55 -1.97
CA VAL A 77 20.32 15.25 -2.31
C VAL A 77 19.51 14.16 -1.61
N LEU A 78 18.79 13.36 -2.40
CA LEU A 78 18.14 12.16 -1.91
C LEU A 78 19.21 11.13 -1.56
N THR A 79 19.06 10.52 -0.38
CA THR A 79 19.83 9.34 0.03
C THR A 79 19.13 8.07 -0.41
N TYR A 80 17.79 8.05 -0.38
CA TYR A 80 16.98 6.91 -0.77
C TYR A 80 15.87 7.34 -1.72
N LEU A 81 15.58 6.49 -2.70
CA LEU A 81 14.46 6.60 -3.61
C LEU A 81 14.03 5.18 -4.00
N LEU A 82 12.87 4.76 -3.52
CA LEU A 82 12.32 3.44 -3.72
C LEU A 82 10.87 3.56 -4.17
N ILE A 83 10.41 2.59 -4.96
CA ILE A 83 9.02 2.50 -5.40
C ILE A 83 8.54 1.07 -5.24
N THR A 84 7.25 0.91 -5.02
CA THR A 84 6.58 -0.38 -5.12
C THR A 84 5.24 -0.23 -5.81
N ALA A 85 4.86 -1.21 -6.62
CA ALA A 85 3.55 -1.23 -7.28
C ALA A 85 2.52 -1.87 -6.35
N VAL A 86 1.50 -1.10 -5.99
CA VAL A 86 0.42 -1.57 -5.10
C VAL A 86 -0.82 -1.99 -5.89
N THR A 87 -0.98 -1.46 -7.10
CA THR A 87 -1.90 -1.96 -8.13
C THR A 87 -1.25 -1.76 -9.51
N PRO A 88 -1.82 -2.31 -10.61
CA PRO A 88 -1.31 -2.07 -11.96
C PRO A 88 -1.28 -0.60 -12.39
N SER A 89 -2.07 0.27 -11.75
CA SER A 89 -2.18 1.69 -12.04
C SER A 89 -1.69 2.59 -10.92
N ARG A 90 -1.11 2.02 -9.85
CA ARG A 90 -0.78 2.77 -8.64
C ARG A 90 0.51 2.28 -8.01
N LEU A 91 1.38 3.24 -7.71
CA LEU A 91 2.63 3.00 -7.00
C LEU A 91 2.66 3.80 -5.69
N VAL A 92 3.44 3.32 -4.73
CA VAL A 92 3.90 4.12 -3.60
C VAL A 92 5.38 4.43 -3.83
N ALA A 93 5.74 5.71 -3.72
CA ALA A 93 7.13 6.16 -3.75
C ALA A 93 7.56 6.58 -2.35
N ALA A 94 8.66 5.99 -1.86
CA ALA A 94 9.33 6.36 -0.63
C ALA A 94 10.67 7.01 -0.97
N TYR A 95 10.91 8.20 -0.44
CA TYR A 95 12.16 8.90 -0.66
C TYR A 95 12.60 9.64 0.59
N ALA A 96 13.91 9.78 0.75
CA ALA A 96 14.45 10.45 1.92
C ALA A 96 15.69 11.26 1.58
N ASP A 97 15.82 12.39 2.26
CA ASP A 97 16.99 13.25 2.21
C ASP A 97 17.72 13.26 3.57
N ALA A 98 18.66 14.19 3.74
CA ALA A 98 19.43 14.31 4.96
C ALA A 98 18.64 14.82 6.19
N ARG A 99 17.36 15.18 6.04
CA ARG A 99 16.51 15.71 7.12
C ARG A 99 15.24 14.92 7.35
N GLU A 100 14.66 14.31 6.33
CA GLU A 100 13.36 13.66 6.48
C GLU A 100 13.13 12.54 5.46
N GLY A 101 12.23 11.64 5.83
CA GLY A 101 11.64 10.66 4.94
C GLY A 101 10.21 11.02 4.59
N ASN A 102 9.88 10.87 3.30
CA ASN A 102 8.62 11.25 2.70
C ASN A 102 8.05 10.09 1.86
N LEU A 103 6.72 10.06 1.76
CA LEU A 103 5.96 9.10 0.97
C LEU A 103 4.93 9.82 0.11
N CYS A 104 4.69 9.33 -1.10
CA CYS A 104 3.56 9.78 -1.90
C CYS A 104 3.00 8.65 -2.77
N MET A 105 1.75 8.80 -3.16
CA MET A 105 1.11 7.96 -4.16
C MET A 105 1.42 8.48 -5.55
N VAL A 106 1.62 7.56 -6.49
CA VAL A 106 1.70 7.86 -7.92
C VAL A 106 0.62 7.06 -8.64
N ASP A 107 -0.37 7.77 -9.20
CA ASP A 107 -1.49 7.20 -9.94
C ASP A 107 -1.24 7.36 -11.45
N TYR A 108 -1.48 6.28 -12.21
CA TYR A 108 -1.37 6.23 -13.66
C TYR A 108 -2.74 5.95 -14.28
N THR A 109 -3.34 6.96 -14.90
CA THR A 109 -4.64 6.83 -15.55
C THR A 109 -4.57 7.45 -16.94
N GLY A 110 -5.01 6.70 -17.96
CA GLY A 110 -5.07 7.21 -19.34
C GLY A 110 -3.73 7.66 -19.92
N GLY A 111 -2.61 7.06 -19.50
CA GLY A 111 -1.28 7.49 -19.95
C GLY A 111 -0.79 8.79 -19.31
N VAL A 112 -1.46 9.29 -18.27
CA VAL A 112 -1.03 10.43 -17.45
C VAL A 112 -0.62 9.91 -16.08
N ALA A 113 0.50 10.43 -15.58
CA ALA A 113 0.95 10.17 -14.21
C ALA A 113 0.59 11.38 -13.33
N SER A 114 0.11 11.11 -12.12
CA SER A 114 -0.23 12.12 -11.13
C SER A 114 0.35 11.72 -9.78
N VAL A 115 0.78 12.71 -8.99
CA VAL A 115 1.43 12.50 -7.70
C VAL A 115 0.59 13.13 -6.60
N SER A 116 0.30 12.37 -5.54
CA SER A 116 -0.38 12.91 -4.37
C SER A 116 0.51 13.89 -3.61
N GLN A 117 -0.09 14.64 -2.68
CA GLN A 117 0.70 15.36 -1.70
C GLN A 117 1.65 14.41 -0.96
N SER A 118 2.88 14.87 -0.74
CA SER A 118 3.86 14.16 0.07
C SER A 118 3.44 14.11 1.53
N GLN A 119 3.62 12.96 2.16
CA GLN A 119 3.46 12.80 3.59
C GLN A 119 4.78 12.42 4.23
N ARG A 120 5.19 13.25 5.20
CA ARG A 120 6.38 12.99 6.00
C ARG A 120 6.10 11.85 6.98
N PHE A 121 6.90 10.80 6.93
CA PHE A 121 6.79 9.68 7.87
C PHE A 121 7.84 9.70 8.97
N VAL A 122 8.96 10.40 8.79
CA VAL A 122 9.99 10.52 9.81
C VAL A 122 10.64 11.89 9.81
N ALA A 123 10.78 12.48 10.99
CA ALA A 123 11.59 13.67 11.22
C ALA A 123 13.02 13.23 11.54
N GLY A 124 13.88 13.21 10.53
CA GLY A 124 15.26 12.74 10.61
C GLY A 124 15.67 12.00 9.34
N LYS A 125 16.99 11.90 9.11
CA LYS A 125 17.53 11.07 8.03
C LYS A 125 17.33 9.59 8.37
N PRO A 126 16.51 8.82 7.64
CA PRO A 126 16.56 7.37 7.76
C PRO A 126 17.93 6.88 7.29
N LEU A 127 18.48 5.87 7.96
CA LEU A 127 19.79 5.30 7.65
C LEU A 127 19.67 3.94 6.92
N SER A 128 18.46 3.40 6.83
CA SER A 128 18.04 2.42 5.83
C SER A 128 16.59 2.70 5.48
N LEU A 129 16.20 2.30 4.28
CA LEU A 129 14.84 2.36 3.81
C LEU A 129 14.59 1.11 2.95
N SER A 130 13.48 0.43 3.18
CA SER A 130 12.95 -0.62 2.33
C SER A 130 11.45 -0.45 2.20
N ILE A 131 10.89 -0.90 1.07
CA ILE A 131 9.47 -0.79 0.77
C ILE A 131 8.97 -2.08 0.10
N SER A 132 7.79 -2.53 0.49
CA SER A 132 7.12 -3.68 -0.12
C SER A 132 5.62 -3.39 -0.28
N ALA A 133 5.05 -3.79 -1.41
CA ALA A 133 3.61 -3.70 -1.63
C ALA A 133 2.86 -4.60 -0.63
N PHE A 134 1.79 -4.11 -0.05
CA PHE A 134 1.11 -4.80 1.05
C PHE A 134 -0.39 -4.55 1.08
N GLY A 135 -1.17 -5.62 1.26
CA GLY A 135 -2.63 -5.53 1.30
C GLY A 135 -3.25 -5.02 0.00
N PHE A 136 -4.50 -4.54 0.10
CA PHE A 136 -5.29 -4.06 -1.03
C PHE A 136 -4.99 -2.58 -1.35
N GLY A 137 -3.81 -2.32 -1.91
CA GLY A 137 -3.44 -0.98 -2.37
C GLY A 137 -2.61 -0.15 -1.37
N GLY A 138 -2.00 -0.81 -0.39
CA GLY A 138 -1.05 -0.19 0.54
C GLY A 138 0.39 -0.63 0.31
N ALA A 139 1.30 -0.07 1.11
CA ALA A 139 2.69 -0.49 1.18
C ALA A 139 3.15 -0.55 2.64
N LEU A 140 4.13 -1.40 2.88
CA LEU A 140 4.93 -1.40 4.10
C LEU A 140 6.27 -0.74 3.82
N VAL A 141 6.72 0.09 4.75
CA VAL A 141 8.02 0.74 4.73
C VAL A 141 8.77 0.35 5.98
N ALA A 142 9.96 -0.20 5.84
CA ALA A 142 10.86 -0.44 6.97
C ALA A 142 12.03 0.53 6.92
N TYR A 143 12.34 1.11 8.06
CA TYR A 143 13.46 2.04 8.20
C TYR A 143 14.03 2.01 9.62
N TYR A 144 15.20 2.61 9.80
CA TYR A 144 15.70 2.97 11.12
C TYR A 144 16.32 4.37 11.10
N THR A 145 16.32 5.03 12.25
CA THR A 145 16.92 6.36 12.43
C THR A 145 18.13 6.28 13.36
N SER A 146 18.92 7.35 13.47
CA SER A 146 20.05 7.40 14.40
C SER A 146 19.69 7.81 15.84
N ASN A 147 18.44 8.21 16.10
CA ASN A 147 18.02 8.67 17.42
C ASN A 147 16.52 8.51 17.65
N PRO A 148 16.08 7.47 18.39
CA PRO A 148 16.86 6.31 18.81
C PRO A 148 17.15 5.36 17.65
N TRP A 149 18.24 4.58 17.72
CA TRP A 149 18.58 3.54 16.74
C TRP A 149 17.58 2.39 16.79
N ARG A 150 16.39 2.55 16.20
CA ARG A 150 15.30 1.57 16.28
C ARG A 150 14.81 1.19 14.90
N ALA A 151 14.51 -0.10 14.74
CA ALA A 151 13.84 -0.60 13.55
C ALA A 151 12.34 -0.31 13.66
N VAL A 152 11.82 0.33 12.61
CA VAL A 152 10.44 0.79 12.51
C VAL A 152 9.81 0.19 11.26
N VAL A 153 8.57 -0.23 11.39
CA VAL A 153 7.70 -0.59 10.26
C VAL A 153 6.53 0.38 10.22
N LEU A 154 6.29 0.91 9.03
CA LEU A 154 5.22 1.85 8.73
C LEU A 154 4.30 1.22 7.69
N ARG A 155 3.01 1.18 7.98
CA ARG A 155 1.96 0.88 7.02
C ARG A 155 1.49 2.18 6.39
N ALA A 156 1.49 2.24 5.06
CA ALA A 156 0.96 3.34 4.28
C ALA A 156 -0.21 2.82 3.44
N GLU A 157 -1.42 3.33 3.68
CA GLU A 157 -2.61 2.94 2.92
C GLU A 157 -3.22 4.11 2.17
N ALA A 158 -3.52 3.91 0.89
CA ALA A 158 -4.29 4.87 0.13
C ALA A 158 -5.73 4.88 0.65
N ARG A 159 -6.19 5.98 1.26
CA ARG A 159 -7.63 6.13 1.51
C ARG A 159 -8.35 6.21 0.18
N GLY A 160 -9.31 5.32 -0.02
CA GLY A 160 -10.30 5.51 -1.07
C GLY A 160 -10.98 6.85 -0.83
N VAL A 161 -10.81 7.80 -1.75
CA VAL A 161 -11.70 8.96 -1.81
C VAL A 161 -13.04 8.37 -2.20
N GLY A 162 -13.87 8.06 -1.20
CA GLY A 162 -15.25 7.67 -1.44
C GLY A 162 -15.82 8.70 -2.40
N ARG A 163 -16.17 8.26 -3.61
CA ARG A 163 -16.84 9.10 -4.60
C ARG A 163 -18.21 9.39 -3.99
N GLY A 164 -18.28 10.43 -3.17
CA GLY A 164 -19.53 10.89 -2.59
C GLY A 164 -20.41 11.35 -3.73
N THR A 165 -21.26 10.47 -4.23
CA THR A 165 -22.43 10.86 -5.02
C THR A 165 -23.31 11.66 -4.06
N GLY A 166 -23.43 12.97 -4.32
CA GLY A 166 -24.12 13.90 -3.45
C GLY A 166 -25.55 13.48 -3.14
N GLY A 167 -25.74 12.83 -2.00
CA GLY A 167 -27.02 12.69 -1.32
C GLY A 167 -27.07 13.75 -0.22
N SER A 168 -27.93 14.76 -0.41
CA SER A 168 -28.20 15.77 0.61
C SER A 168 -28.94 15.12 1.79
N GLY A 169 -28.36 15.19 2.99
CA GLY A 169 -29.08 14.97 4.24
C GLY A 169 -28.61 13.78 5.08
N SER A 170 -27.73 14.06 6.05
CA SER A 170 -27.88 13.67 7.46
C SER A 170 -26.53 13.81 8.17
N THR A 171 -26.48 14.72 9.14
CA THR A 171 -25.35 14.91 10.05
C THR A 171 -25.31 13.77 11.07
N VAL A 172 -24.42 12.79 10.89
CA VAL A 172 -24.11 11.81 11.95
C VAL A 172 -22.60 11.54 11.99
N GLY A 173 -22.03 11.80 13.18
CA GLY A 173 -20.88 11.08 13.74
C GLY A 173 -19.50 11.35 13.12
N LYS A 174 -18.68 12.17 13.80
CA LYS A 174 -17.23 12.09 13.68
C LYS A 174 -16.79 10.69 14.15
N SER A 175 -16.49 9.77 13.24
CA SER A 175 -15.78 8.54 13.58
C SER A 175 -14.34 8.91 13.96
N ALA A 176 -13.99 8.68 15.22
CA ALA A 176 -12.60 8.68 15.64
C ALA A 176 -11.90 7.55 14.88
N GLY A 177 -10.92 7.90 14.04
CA GLY A 177 -10.14 6.93 13.29
C GLY A 177 -9.46 5.97 14.26
N ALA A 178 -9.99 4.76 14.36
CA ALA A 178 -9.37 3.73 15.16
C ALA A 178 -8.23 3.11 14.34
N VAL A 179 -7.01 3.35 14.85
CA VAL A 179 -5.76 2.86 14.27
C VAL A 179 -5.70 1.36 14.54
N VAL A 180 -5.89 0.53 13.50
CA VAL A 180 -5.59 -0.90 13.58
C VAL A 180 -4.08 -1.04 13.75
N GLY A 181 -3.64 -1.38 14.96
CA GLY A 181 -2.22 -1.51 15.29
C GLY A 181 -1.55 -2.66 14.52
N LEU A 182 -0.34 -2.42 14.02
CA LEU A 182 0.55 -3.49 13.56
C LEU A 182 0.96 -4.35 14.75
N LYS A 183 0.62 -5.65 14.73
CA LYS A 183 1.08 -6.61 15.74
C LYS A 183 2.24 -7.43 15.16
N ALA A 184 3.45 -7.01 15.46
CA ALA A 184 4.63 -7.83 15.25
C ALA A 184 4.77 -8.81 16.43
N THR A 185 4.79 -10.12 16.17
CA THR A 185 5.04 -11.10 17.23
C THR A 185 6.54 -11.39 17.24
N ALA A 186 7.31 -10.52 17.91
CA ALA A 186 8.67 -10.88 18.30
C ALA A 186 8.58 -11.79 19.53
N THR A 187 9.33 -12.89 19.56
CA THR A 187 9.59 -13.67 20.79
C THR A 187 10.51 -12.86 21.72
N SER A 188 9.99 -11.76 22.24
CA SER A 188 10.33 -11.13 23.53
C SER A 188 9.61 -9.79 23.66
N ASN A 189 9.18 -9.51 24.89
CA ASN A 189 8.25 -8.44 25.29
C ASN A 189 8.62 -7.04 24.77
N SER A 190 7.66 -6.33 24.19
CA SER A 190 7.09 -5.08 24.74
C SER A 190 6.22 -4.35 23.70
N ALA A 191 5.03 -3.93 24.12
CA ALA A 191 4.18 -3.00 23.39
C ALA A 191 4.55 -1.56 23.79
N ALA A 192 4.78 -0.68 22.82
CA ALA A 192 4.83 0.76 23.03
C ALA A 192 4.07 1.48 21.91
N ALA A 193 2.94 2.08 22.25
CA ALA A 193 2.21 2.99 21.38
C ALA A 193 2.90 4.37 21.41
N ALA A 194 3.33 4.87 20.25
CA ALA A 194 3.81 6.24 20.10
C ALA A 194 2.65 7.14 19.65
N ALA A 195 2.24 8.07 20.53
CA ALA A 195 1.34 9.15 20.18
C ALA A 195 2.10 10.25 19.41
N ALA A 196 1.76 10.47 18.14
CA ALA A 196 2.32 11.56 17.35
C ALA A 196 1.71 12.91 17.77
N ALA A 197 2.57 13.85 18.18
CA ALA A 197 2.21 15.18 18.64
C ALA A 197 1.94 16.16 17.48
N GLY A 198 0.79 16.85 17.55
CA GLY A 198 0.63 18.27 17.22
C GLY A 198 0.83 18.74 15.76
N ALA A 199 -0.13 18.47 14.88
CA ALA A 199 -0.30 19.24 13.65
C ALA A 199 -1.09 20.54 13.94
N LYS A 200 -0.51 21.72 13.69
CA LYS A 200 -1.21 23.00 13.71
C LYS A 200 -2.13 23.15 12.48
N PRO A 201 -3.32 23.76 12.61
CA PRO A 201 -4.17 24.07 11.47
C PRO A 201 -3.73 25.38 10.82
N GLY A 202 -3.54 25.39 9.50
CA GLY A 202 -3.31 26.63 8.77
C GLY A 202 -3.06 26.44 7.28
N GLY A 203 -3.98 26.95 6.46
CA GLY A 203 -3.81 27.12 5.00
C GLY A 203 -4.70 26.19 4.19
N GLY A 204 -5.85 26.70 3.73
CA GLY A 204 -6.73 25.98 2.81
C GLY A 204 -6.17 26.03 1.39
N ASP A 205 -5.73 24.87 0.88
CA ASP A 205 -5.52 24.64 -0.54
C ASP A 205 -6.74 23.94 -1.15
N VAL A 206 -7.24 24.51 -2.23
CA VAL A 206 -8.38 24.01 -2.99
C VAL A 206 -7.93 22.82 -3.83
N GLY A 207 -8.30 21.62 -3.37
CA GLY A 207 -8.87 20.56 -4.22
C GLY A 207 -7.93 19.73 -5.10
N SER A 208 -6.93 19.07 -4.52
CA SER A 208 -6.37 17.85 -5.12
C SER A 208 -7.16 16.64 -4.60
N THR A 209 -7.88 15.95 -5.49
CA THR A 209 -8.67 14.74 -5.17
C THR A 209 -7.81 13.47 -5.06
N HIS A 210 -6.48 13.59 -4.96
CA HIS A 210 -5.62 12.43 -4.79
C HIS A 210 -5.72 11.93 -3.34
N GLY A 211 -6.00 10.62 -3.20
CA GLY A 211 -6.24 9.99 -1.90
C GLY A 211 -5.08 10.24 -0.93
N ALA A 212 -5.40 10.76 0.26
CA ALA A 212 -4.43 10.89 1.32
C ALA A 212 -3.94 9.49 1.74
N LEU A 213 -2.64 9.37 2.01
CA LEU A 213 -2.09 8.20 2.69
C LEU A 213 -2.51 8.25 4.16
N GLU A 214 -2.87 7.10 4.71
CA GLU A 214 -2.98 6.88 6.15
C GLU A 214 -1.73 6.12 6.62
N LEU A 215 -1.05 6.70 7.60
CA LEU A 215 0.22 6.20 8.12
C LEU A 215 0.02 5.61 9.51
N SER A 216 0.43 4.35 9.69
CA SER A 216 0.44 3.67 10.99
C SER A 216 1.82 3.10 11.25
N GLU A 217 2.44 3.50 12.36
CA GLU A 217 3.81 3.13 12.74
C GLU A 217 3.82 2.07 13.83
N SER A 218 4.80 1.16 13.78
CA SER A 218 5.11 0.22 14.85
C SER A 218 6.61 0.01 14.98
N ILE A 219 7.09 0.05 16.22
CA ILE A 219 8.48 -0.23 16.57
C ILE A 219 8.61 -1.75 16.68
N ILE A 220 9.42 -2.36 15.81
CA ILE A 220 9.63 -3.81 15.81
C ILE A 220 10.78 -4.24 16.72
N SER A 221 11.72 -3.35 17.02
CA SER A 221 12.69 -3.52 18.10
C SER A 221 13.00 -2.18 18.78
N PRO A 222 12.91 -2.10 20.12
CA PRO A 222 13.26 -0.89 20.87
C PRO A 222 14.78 -0.73 21.05
N TYR A 223 15.56 -1.78 20.74
CA TYR A 223 17.00 -1.83 20.90
C TYR A 223 17.73 -1.28 19.68
N TYR A 224 19.05 -1.05 19.84
CA TYR A 224 19.94 -0.65 18.76
C TYR A 224 19.73 -1.55 17.53
N SER A 225 19.18 -0.97 16.46
CA SER A 225 18.87 -1.70 15.24
C SER A 225 19.41 -1.00 14.01
N THR A 226 19.90 -1.78 13.04
CA THR A 226 20.38 -1.28 11.74
C THR A 226 19.95 -2.20 10.59
N HIS A 227 20.25 -1.82 9.34
CA HIS A 227 20.05 -2.64 8.15
C HIS A 227 18.65 -3.28 8.06
N THR A 228 17.61 -2.45 8.06
CA THR A 228 16.22 -2.91 7.97
C THR A 228 15.83 -3.25 6.54
N ASP A 229 15.17 -4.38 6.35
CA ASP A 229 14.51 -4.77 5.11
C ASP A 229 13.14 -5.39 5.39
N ILE A 230 12.22 -5.34 4.43
CA ILE A 230 10.85 -5.80 4.58
C ILE A 230 10.31 -6.47 3.32
N ALA A 231 9.61 -7.58 3.52
CA ALA A 231 8.92 -8.29 2.48
C ALA A 231 7.49 -8.61 2.91
N SER A 232 6.52 -8.28 2.04
CA SER A 232 5.17 -8.81 2.16
C SER A 232 5.19 -10.31 1.82
N LEU A 233 4.59 -11.14 2.69
CA LEU A 233 4.51 -12.58 2.47
C LEU A 233 3.20 -12.94 1.78
N HIS A 234 2.07 -12.59 2.41
CA HIS A 234 0.74 -12.78 1.85
C HIS A 234 -0.29 -11.92 2.59
N GLY A 235 -1.14 -11.22 1.83
CA GLY A 235 -2.38 -10.54 2.26
C GLY A 235 -2.19 -9.50 3.36
N MET A 236 -1.94 -9.98 4.58
CA MET A 236 -1.82 -9.19 5.81
C MET A 236 -0.60 -9.57 6.67
N THR A 237 0.29 -10.42 6.16
CA THR A 237 1.51 -10.87 6.85
C THR A 237 2.76 -10.37 6.15
N PHE A 238 3.77 -10.06 6.95
CA PHE A 238 5.03 -9.54 6.46
C PHE A 238 6.20 -10.09 7.26
N LEU A 239 7.37 -10.02 6.63
CA LEU A 239 8.66 -10.34 7.20
C LEU A 239 9.46 -9.05 7.33
N ALA A 240 9.92 -8.72 8.51
CA ALA A 240 10.89 -7.64 8.71
C ALA A 240 12.21 -8.25 9.21
N VAL A 241 13.30 -7.92 8.53
CA VAL A 241 14.65 -8.32 8.94
C VAL A 241 15.45 -7.08 9.32
N TYR A 242 16.24 -7.19 10.38
CA TYR A 242 17.04 -6.10 10.89
C TYR A 242 18.19 -6.67 11.71
N TYR A 243 19.27 -5.91 11.81
CA TYR A 243 20.31 -6.16 12.79
C TYR A 243 19.80 -5.77 14.18
N ASP A 244 19.99 -6.60 15.19
CA ASP A 244 19.54 -6.34 16.56
C ASP A 244 20.70 -6.43 17.56
N GLY A 245 21.08 -5.28 18.14
CA GLY A 245 22.16 -5.18 19.11
C GLY A 245 21.85 -5.87 20.45
N SER A 246 20.59 -6.20 20.75
CA SER A 246 20.26 -7.00 21.93
C SER A 246 20.51 -8.50 21.74
N ASN A 247 20.61 -8.96 20.49
CA ASN A 247 20.78 -10.36 20.14
C ASN A 247 22.23 -10.67 19.73
N GLY A 248 23.19 -10.14 20.51
CA GLY A 248 24.62 -10.34 20.23
C GLY A 248 25.03 -9.87 18.85
N ASP A 249 24.45 -8.76 18.37
CA ASP A 249 24.75 -8.18 17.06
C ASP A 249 24.41 -9.11 15.87
N ALA A 250 23.43 -10.01 16.07
CA ALA A 250 22.96 -10.90 15.02
C ALA A 250 21.87 -10.27 14.15
N GLY A 251 21.71 -10.82 12.95
CA GLY A 251 20.52 -10.58 12.13
C GLY A 251 19.29 -11.21 12.79
N THR A 252 18.26 -10.41 12.98
CA THR A 252 16.97 -10.80 13.55
C THR A 252 15.89 -10.70 12.49
N CYS A 253 14.94 -11.62 12.56
CA CYS A 253 13.83 -11.71 11.65
C CYS A 253 12.53 -11.77 12.45
N THR A 254 11.59 -10.89 12.16
CA THR A 254 10.27 -10.82 12.80
C THR A 254 9.19 -11.01 11.76
N VAL A 255 8.31 -11.99 12.00
CA VAL A 255 7.08 -12.13 11.22
C VAL A 255 6.00 -11.30 11.90
N GLY A 256 5.48 -10.32 11.17
CA GLY A 256 4.39 -9.48 11.63
C GLY A 256 3.10 -9.78 10.88
N SER A 257 1.99 -9.43 11.52
CA SER A 257 0.70 -9.38 10.85
C SER A 257 0.01 -8.07 11.19
N ILE A 258 -0.64 -7.50 10.18
CA ILE A 258 -1.69 -6.53 10.44
C ILE A 258 -2.94 -7.38 10.69
N GLY A 259 -3.61 -7.18 11.83
CA GLY A 259 -4.75 -8.01 12.21
C GLY A 259 -5.73 -8.16 11.05
N ARG A 260 -6.31 -9.36 10.89
CA ARG A 260 -7.41 -9.55 9.95
C ARG A 260 -8.51 -8.58 10.37
N GLY A 261 -8.72 -7.53 9.59
CA GLY A 261 -9.84 -6.63 9.81
C GLY A 261 -11.12 -7.39 9.54
N VAL A 262 -11.74 -7.97 10.58
CA VAL A 262 -13.13 -8.36 10.51
C VAL A 262 -13.92 -7.06 10.61
N GLY A 263 -14.49 -6.65 9.49
CA GLY A 263 -15.27 -5.43 9.38
C GLY A 263 -16.75 -5.75 9.30
N VAL A 264 -17.58 -4.88 9.85
CA VAL A 264 -19.04 -4.97 9.75
C VAL A 264 -19.52 -3.97 8.71
N ALA A 265 -20.23 -4.46 7.69
CA ALA A 265 -20.93 -3.63 6.72
C ALA A 265 -22.03 -2.82 7.43
N MET A 266 -22.09 -1.51 7.21
CA MET A 266 -23.08 -0.63 7.86
C MET A 266 -24.46 -0.70 7.22
N THR A 267 -24.54 -1.19 5.99
CA THR A 267 -25.77 -1.31 5.21
C THR A 267 -25.68 -2.54 4.33
N ASP A 268 -26.84 -3.12 4.02
CA ASP A 268 -26.94 -4.11 2.95
C ASP A 268 -26.61 -3.47 1.59
N ALA A 269 -26.14 -4.30 0.66
CA ALA A 269 -25.84 -3.88 -0.69
C ALA A 269 -25.93 -5.02 -1.68
N GLU A 270 -26.20 -4.66 -2.92
CA GLU A 270 -26.14 -5.57 -4.04
C GLU A 270 -24.72 -5.70 -4.58
N GLU A 271 -24.50 -6.74 -5.39
CA GLU A 271 -23.21 -6.97 -6.04
C GLU A 271 -22.76 -5.74 -6.85
N GLY A 272 -21.51 -5.32 -6.63
CA GLY A 272 -20.92 -4.16 -7.29
C GLY A 272 -21.23 -2.80 -6.63
N GLN A 273 -22.09 -2.74 -5.61
CA GLN A 273 -22.31 -1.52 -4.84
C GLN A 273 -21.22 -1.31 -3.78
N SER A 274 -20.92 -0.05 -3.48
CA SER A 274 -19.95 0.32 -2.44
C SER A 274 -20.62 0.42 -1.08
N VAL A 275 -20.06 -0.24 -0.06
CA VAL A 275 -20.55 -0.19 1.33
C VAL A 275 -19.47 0.35 2.26
N SER A 276 -19.91 1.11 3.26
CA SER A 276 -19.04 1.52 4.37
C SER A 276 -18.87 0.37 5.36
N VAL A 277 -17.62 0.03 5.67
CA VAL A 277 -17.27 -1.06 6.59
C VAL A 277 -16.60 -0.47 7.84
N VAL A 278 -17.07 -0.87 9.02
CA VAL A 278 -16.48 -0.49 10.31
C VAL A 278 -15.55 -1.60 10.76
N PHE A 279 -14.26 -1.31 10.90
CA PHE A 279 -13.23 -2.27 11.31
C PHE A 279 -12.88 -2.21 12.80
N SER A 280 -13.33 -1.18 13.51
CA SER A 280 -13.02 -0.97 14.93
C SER A 280 -13.96 0.06 15.56
N GLY A 281 -14.08 0.01 16.88
CA GLY A 281 -15.01 0.85 17.63
C GLY A 281 -16.38 0.19 17.77
N VAL A 282 -17.44 1.01 17.79
CA VAL A 282 -18.82 0.54 17.96
C VAL A 282 -19.50 0.48 16.61
N SER A 283 -20.01 -0.69 16.24
CA SER A 283 -20.92 -0.89 15.12
C SER A 283 -22.36 -0.90 15.66
N SER A 284 -23.22 -0.05 15.10
CA SER A 284 -24.62 0.13 15.51
C SER A 284 -25.59 -0.29 14.42
N GLY A 285 -26.87 -0.47 14.76
CA GLY A 285 -27.93 -0.80 13.79
C GLY A 285 -28.17 -2.30 13.64
N HIS A 286 -27.66 -3.10 14.58
CA HIS A 286 -27.97 -4.52 14.69
C HIS A 286 -29.33 -4.73 15.34
N GLU A 287 -29.91 -5.89 15.15
CA GLU A 287 -31.15 -6.29 15.82
C GLU A 287 -30.95 -7.61 16.55
N GLY A 288 -31.58 -7.74 17.73
CA GLY A 288 -31.63 -9.00 18.47
C GLY A 288 -30.30 -9.43 19.11
N LEU A 289 -29.39 -8.49 19.39
CA LEU A 289 -28.16 -8.83 20.10
C LEU A 289 -28.43 -9.07 21.59
N GLU A 290 -27.77 -10.09 22.14
CA GLU A 290 -27.77 -10.36 23.58
C GLU A 290 -26.58 -9.66 24.24
N VAL A 291 -26.84 -8.68 25.09
CA VAL A 291 -25.80 -7.86 25.75
C VAL A 291 -24.84 -8.75 26.55
N GLY A 292 -23.54 -8.51 26.38
CA GLY A 292 -22.47 -9.29 27.01
C GLY A 292 -22.09 -10.56 26.23
N THR A 293 -22.77 -10.86 25.12
CA THR A 293 -22.46 -12.02 24.28
C THR A 293 -21.45 -11.67 23.20
N CYS A 294 -20.51 -12.59 22.97
CA CYS A 294 -19.57 -12.50 21.87
C CYS A 294 -20.21 -13.01 20.58
N TYR A 295 -20.09 -12.21 19.53
CA TYR A 295 -20.56 -12.55 18.19
C TYR A 295 -19.41 -12.81 17.23
N PHE A 296 -19.67 -13.74 16.33
CA PHE A 296 -18.76 -14.25 15.33
C PHE A 296 -19.44 -14.23 13.96
N ALA A 297 -18.67 -14.10 12.90
CA ALA A 297 -19.18 -14.20 11.54
C ALA A 297 -19.19 -15.67 11.08
N THR A 298 -20.26 -16.08 10.42
CA THR A 298 -20.35 -17.33 9.66
C THR A 298 -19.71 -17.17 8.28
N ALA A 299 -19.66 -18.25 7.50
CA ALA A 299 -19.06 -18.22 6.15
C ALA A 299 -19.82 -17.33 5.15
N ASP A 300 -21.11 -17.10 5.38
CA ASP A 300 -21.96 -16.19 4.59
C ASP A 300 -21.94 -14.74 5.10
N GLY A 301 -21.18 -14.46 6.18
CA GLY A 301 -21.06 -13.12 6.75
C GLY A 301 -22.13 -12.76 7.78
N SER A 302 -23.09 -13.64 8.07
CA SER A 302 -24.08 -13.41 9.14
C SER A 302 -23.48 -13.53 10.55
N LEU A 303 -24.13 -12.90 11.53
CA LEU A 303 -23.69 -12.93 12.92
C LEU A 303 -24.26 -14.15 13.66
N THR A 304 -23.41 -14.80 14.45
CA THR A 304 -23.78 -15.91 15.34
C THR A 304 -23.09 -15.77 16.69
N SER A 305 -23.73 -16.23 17.76
CA SER A 305 -23.10 -16.36 19.09
C SER A 305 -22.25 -17.64 19.22
N SER A 306 -22.35 -18.55 18.25
CA SER A 306 -21.50 -19.74 18.21
C SER A 306 -20.09 -19.37 17.76
N SER A 307 -19.08 -19.81 18.51
CA SER A 307 -17.68 -19.53 18.16
C SER A 307 -17.35 -20.02 16.75
N THR A 308 -16.85 -19.11 15.91
CA THR A 308 -16.28 -19.43 14.60
C THR A 308 -14.81 -18.99 14.53
N ARG A 309 -14.19 -19.09 13.34
CA ARG A 309 -12.84 -18.58 13.09
C ARG A 309 -12.79 -17.06 12.89
N TYR A 310 -13.93 -16.38 12.92
CA TYR A 310 -14.07 -14.96 12.61
C TYR A 310 -14.75 -14.23 13.78
N PRO A 311 -14.04 -13.94 14.87
CA PRO A 311 -14.60 -13.11 15.94
C PRO A 311 -14.90 -11.71 15.40
N VAL A 312 -16.08 -11.20 15.71
CA VAL A 312 -16.52 -9.86 15.27
C VAL A 312 -16.41 -8.87 16.43
N GLY A 313 -17.10 -9.15 17.54
CA GLY A 313 -17.15 -8.21 18.66
C GLY A 313 -18.10 -8.62 19.78
N LEU A 314 -18.07 -7.84 20.86
CA LEU A 314 -18.89 -8.02 22.05
C LEU A 314 -20.14 -7.13 21.95
N ALA A 315 -21.32 -7.69 22.17
CA ALA A 315 -22.55 -6.91 22.22
C ALA A 315 -22.57 -6.04 23.49
N ILE A 316 -22.56 -4.72 23.33
CA ILE A 316 -22.63 -3.76 24.45
C ILE A 316 -24.04 -3.21 24.66
N SER A 317 -24.91 -3.38 23.65
CA SER A 317 -26.36 -3.14 23.74
C SER A 317 -27.09 -4.13 22.82
N ASN A 318 -28.42 -4.05 22.75
CA ASN A 318 -29.21 -4.92 21.88
C ASN A 318 -29.06 -4.59 20.38
N SER A 319 -28.38 -3.49 20.05
CA SER A 319 -28.18 -3.00 18.68
C SER A 319 -26.75 -2.54 18.39
N GLU A 320 -25.83 -2.70 19.34
CA GLU A 320 -24.44 -2.26 19.21
C GLU A 320 -23.42 -3.36 19.56
N LEU A 321 -22.41 -3.51 18.68
CA LEU A 321 -21.24 -4.37 18.85
C LEU A 321 -19.99 -3.52 19.03
N LEU A 322 -19.24 -3.79 20.09
CA LEU A 322 -17.87 -3.31 20.26
C LEU A 322 -16.91 -4.29 19.57
N LEU A 323 -16.38 -3.86 18.43
CA LEU A 323 -15.54 -4.69 17.57
C LEU A 323 -14.18 -5.00 18.20
N ASP A 324 -13.62 -6.17 17.88
CA ASP A 324 -12.29 -6.63 18.33
C ASP A 324 -12.16 -6.77 19.86
N LYS A 325 -13.26 -7.14 20.54
CA LYS A 325 -13.31 -7.35 22.01
C LYS A 325 -13.71 -8.75 22.46
N CYS A 326 -13.74 -9.70 21.54
CA CYS A 326 -13.93 -11.12 21.86
C CYS A 326 -12.58 -11.82 21.84
N SER A 327 -11.89 -11.78 22.98
CA SER A 327 -10.61 -12.45 23.21
C SER A 327 -10.56 -13.05 24.59
#